data_AF-A0A2U0D420-F1
#
_entry.id   AF-A0A2U0D420-F1
#
_cell.length_a   1.000
_cell.length_b   1.000
_cell.length_c   1.000
_cell.angle_alpha   90.00
_cell.angle_beta   90.00
_cell.angle_gamma   90.00
#
_symmetry.space_group_name_H-M   'P 1'
#
loop_
_entity.id
_entity.type
_entity.pdbx_description
1 polymer ?
#
loop_
_entity_poly.entity_id
_entity_poly.type
_entity_poly.pdbx_seq_one_letter_code
_entity_poly.pdbx_strand_id
1 'polypeptide(L)'
;MGLTNLNSVHLSSAKITTAQDAITALETALAEINFNLSAEDLKRYGSINEQNKLFVNKVYDYNSSQPNLSSPEVDWDEFNRDHTSRNNMEMMISRLESIITRLKNSKTLHDYDNYQSALVDYSYTTYKAGTSAPGFEDKYKDLKQFFVKNSTSSAPPEEKK
;
A
#
# COMPACT_ATOMS: atom_id res chain seq x y z
N MET A 1 -18.20 4.49 26.43
CA MET A 1 -17.90 3.28 25.64
C MET A 1 -17.62 3.75 24.23
N GLY A 2 -16.44 3.43 23.68
CA GLY A 2 -16.10 3.78 22.30
C GLY A 2 -16.94 2.99 21.30
N LEU A 3 -16.97 3.45 20.05
CA LEU A 3 -17.55 2.67 18.96
C LEU A 3 -16.80 1.33 18.85
N THR A 4 -17.52 0.22 18.70
CA THR A 4 -16.94 -1.12 18.51
C THR A 4 -17.65 -1.80 17.36
N ASN A 5 -16.98 -2.74 16.70
CA ASN A 5 -17.44 -3.44 15.51
C ASN A 5 -17.71 -2.48 14.34
N LEU A 6 -16.76 -1.55 14.10
CA LEU A 6 -16.81 -0.60 13.00
C LEU A 6 -16.82 -1.29 11.62
N ASN A 7 -16.29 -2.52 11.53
CA ASN A 7 -16.39 -3.36 10.34
C ASN A 7 -16.72 -4.81 10.71
N SER A 8 -17.97 -5.22 10.49
CA SER A 8 -18.40 -6.62 10.70
C SER A 8 -18.28 -7.49 9.45
N VAL A 9 -17.68 -6.99 8.38
CA VAL A 9 -17.48 -7.75 7.14
C VAL A 9 -16.18 -8.53 7.23
N HIS A 10 -16.32 -9.86 7.21
CA HIS A 10 -15.21 -10.79 7.14
C HIS A 10 -15.31 -11.59 5.84
N LEU A 11 -14.21 -11.65 5.10
CA LEU A 11 -14.14 -12.48 3.90
C LEU A 11 -14.19 -13.96 4.31
N SER A 12 -14.94 -14.77 3.57
CA SER A 12 -14.87 -16.22 3.73
C SER A 12 -13.52 -16.75 3.26
N SER A 13 -13.10 -17.90 3.78
CA SER A 13 -11.85 -18.55 3.36
C SER A 13 -11.79 -18.74 1.84
N ALA A 14 -12.90 -19.13 1.22
CA ALA A 14 -12.99 -19.25 -0.24
C ALA A 14 -12.71 -17.91 -0.97
N LYS A 15 -13.24 -16.79 -0.47
CA LYS A 15 -12.98 -15.46 -1.05
C LYS A 15 -11.55 -15.00 -0.85
N ILE A 16 -10.93 -15.35 0.28
CA ILE A 16 -9.50 -15.09 0.53
C ILE A 16 -8.63 -15.85 -0.47
N THR A 17 -8.88 -17.16 -0.63
CA THR A 17 -8.15 -17.99 -1.60
C THR A 17 -8.32 -17.46 -3.03
N THR A 18 -9.55 -17.17 -3.46
CA THR A 18 -9.77 -16.59 -4.80
C THR A 18 -9.03 -15.26 -5.01
N ALA A 19 -8.96 -14.40 -3.98
CA ALA A 19 -8.23 -13.15 -4.08
C ALA A 19 -6.72 -13.37 -4.19
N GLN A 20 -6.17 -14.32 -3.42
CA GLN A 20 -4.75 -14.69 -3.47
C GLN A 20 -4.39 -15.31 -4.83
N ASP A 21 -5.20 -16.23 -5.34
CA ASP A 21 -4.99 -16.84 -6.65
C ASP A 21 -5.00 -15.80 -7.77
N ALA A 22 -5.90 -14.80 -7.68
CA ALA A 22 -5.96 -13.70 -8.65
C ALA A 22 -4.72 -12.80 -8.59
N ILE A 23 -4.14 -12.58 -7.40
CA ILE A 23 -2.88 -11.85 -7.24
C ILE A 23 -1.73 -12.64 -7.88
N THR A 24 -1.63 -13.95 -7.61
CA THR A 24 -0.61 -14.81 -8.23
C THR A 24 -0.73 -14.87 -9.76
N ALA A 25 -1.96 -14.93 -10.28
CA ALA A 25 -2.19 -14.87 -11.72
C ALA A 25 -1.74 -13.54 -12.32
N LEU A 26 -1.98 -12.42 -11.61
CA LEU A 26 -1.52 -11.10 -12.03
C LEU A 26 0.01 -10.99 -12.00
N GLU A 27 0.66 -11.46 -10.93
CA GLU A 27 2.13 -11.52 -10.82
C GLU A 27 2.74 -12.32 -11.98
N THR A 28 2.13 -13.45 -12.32
CA THR A 28 2.57 -14.29 -13.45
C THR A 28 2.42 -13.56 -14.78
N ALA A 29 1.29 -12.89 -15.01
CA ALA A 29 1.04 -12.14 -16.25
C ALA A 29 1.98 -10.93 -16.42
N LEU A 30 2.48 -10.37 -15.33
CA LEU A 30 3.39 -9.22 -15.31
C LEU A 30 4.86 -9.62 -15.14
N ALA A 31 5.20 -10.90 -15.24
CA ALA A 31 6.57 -11.38 -15.00
C ALA A 31 7.60 -10.81 -15.99
N GLU A 32 7.18 -10.42 -17.20
CA GLU A 32 8.06 -9.84 -18.22
C GLU A 32 8.49 -8.41 -17.89
N ILE A 33 7.71 -7.67 -17.09
CA ILE A 33 8.02 -6.29 -16.67
C ILE A 33 8.80 -6.26 -15.35
N ASN A 34 9.83 -7.09 -15.25
CA ASN A 34 10.66 -7.21 -14.04
C ASN A 34 11.92 -6.32 -14.12
N PHE A 35 11.71 -5.02 -14.00
CA PHE A 35 12.80 -4.03 -13.97
C PHE A 35 12.92 -3.40 -12.60
N ASN A 36 14.14 -3.41 -12.04
CA ASN A 36 14.45 -2.73 -10.80
C ASN A 36 15.27 -1.48 -11.10
N LEU A 37 14.76 -0.31 -10.70
CA LEU A 37 15.46 0.96 -10.84
C LEU A 37 16.19 1.30 -9.54
N SER A 38 17.41 1.81 -9.65
CA SER A 38 18.13 2.41 -8.51
C SER A 38 17.44 3.70 -8.04
N ALA A 39 17.78 4.19 -6.86
CA ALA A 39 17.26 5.47 -6.37
C ALA A 39 17.65 6.63 -7.31
N GLU A 40 18.87 6.58 -7.86
CA GLU A 40 19.39 7.51 -8.85
C GLU A 40 18.60 7.45 -10.16
N ASP A 41 18.30 6.24 -10.65
CA ASP A 41 17.51 6.04 -11.88
C ASP A 41 16.06 6.48 -11.69
N LEU A 42 15.45 6.21 -10.55
CA LEU A 42 14.12 6.71 -10.21
C LEU A 42 14.08 8.23 -10.21
N LYS A 43 15.08 8.88 -9.62
CA LYS A 43 15.18 10.34 -9.64
C LYS A 43 15.35 10.88 -11.07
N ARG A 44 16.20 10.22 -11.87
CA ARG A 44 16.51 10.64 -13.23
C ARG A 44 15.32 10.45 -14.17
N TYR A 45 14.79 9.23 -14.27
CA TYR A 45 13.73 8.86 -15.20
C TYR A 45 12.32 9.20 -14.69
N GLY A 46 12.14 9.30 -13.37
CA GLY A 46 10.91 9.77 -12.75
C GLY A 46 10.75 11.30 -12.75
N SER A 47 11.66 12.05 -13.38
CA SER A 47 11.60 13.51 -13.47
C SER A 47 10.50 14.04 -14.40
N ILE A 48 9.80 13.16 -15.12
CA ILE A 48 8.69 13.50 -16.01
C ILE A 48 7.43 13.79 -15.19
N ASN A 49 7.22 15.08 -14.90
CA ASN A 49 6.03 15.58 -14.21
C ASN A 49 4.79 15.60 -15.12
N GLU A 50 3.63 15.96 -14.55
CA GLU A 50 2.35 15.98 -15.27
C GLU A 50 2.35 16.91 -16.49
N GLN A 51 3.01 18.07 -16.39
CA GLN A 51 3.12 19.00 -17.51
C GLN A 51 3.90 18.40 -18.69
N ASN A 52 4.99 17.68 -18.41
CA ASN A 52 5.76 16.98 -19.43
C ASN A 52 4.94 15.83 -20.06
N LYS A 53 4.10 15.14 -19.29
CA LYS A 53 3.18 14.12 -19.83
C LYS A 53 2.15 14.72 -20.78
N LEU A 54 1.61 15.91 -20.47
CA LEU A 54 0.69 16.62 -21.36
C LEU A 54 1.38 17.04 -22.67
N PHE A 55 2.65 17.46 -22.62
CA PHE A 55 3.45 17.71 -23.81
C PHE A 55 3.59 16.45 -24.68
N VAL A 56 3.96 15.30 -24.09
CA VAL A 56 4.06 14.02 -24.80
C VAL A 56 2.74 13.63 -25.47
N ASN A 57 1.61 13.79 -24.77
CA ASN A 57 0.28 13.54 -25.34
C ASN A 57 0.01 14.46 -26.54
N LYS A 58 0.41 15.73 -26.46
CA LYS A 58 0.23 16.66 -27.57
C LYS A 58 1.07 16.29 -28.79
N VAL A 59 2.30 15.81 -28.57
CA VAL A 59 3.16 15.29 -29.65
C VAL A 59 2.53 14.06 -30.30
N TYR A 60 2.00 13.13 -29.51
CA TYR A 60 1.26 11.97 -30.00
C TYR A 60 0.05 12.38 -30.86
N ASP A 61 -0.73 13.37 -30.44
CA ASP A 61 -1.87 13.89 -31.19
C ASP A 61 -1.45 14.47 -32.54
N TYR A 62 -0.34 15.23 -32.58
CA TYR A 62 0.18 15.80 -33.82
C TYR A 62 0.75 14.73 -34.75
N ASN A 63 1.49 13.74 -34.23
CA ASN A 63 1.98 12.62 -35.04
C ASN A 63 0.82 11.86 -35.69
N SER A 64 -0.26 11.62 -34.93
CA SER A 64 -1.45 10.91 -35.41
C SER A 64 -2.27 11.71 -36.42
N SER A 65 -2.47 13.02 -36.18
CA SER A 65 -3.35 13.85 -37.01
C SER A 65 -2.65 14.53 -38.19
N GLN A 66 -1.36 14.83 -38.08
CA GLN A 66 -0.55 15.57 -39.04
C GLN A 66 0.84 14.94 -39.19
N PRO A 67 0.93 13.68 -39.68
CA PRO A 67 2.19 12.93 -39.73
C PRO A 67 3.28 13.62 -40.57
N ASN A 68 2.90 14.47 -41.53
CA ASN A 68 3.83 15.26 -42.34
C ASN A 68 4.66 16.28 -41.55
N LEU A 69 4.24 16.63 -40.31
CA LEU A 69 4.99 17.51 -39.41
C LEU A 69 5.93 16.73 -38.48
N SER A 70 5.94 15.40 -38.57
CA SER A 70 6.72 14.55 -37.69
C SER A 70 8.19 14.52 -38.12
N SER A 71 9.10 14.56 -37.14
CA SER A 71 10.53 14.44 -37.41
C SER A 71 10.85 13.03 -37.96
N PRO A 72 11.64 12.91 -39.03
CA PRO A 72 12.09 11.61 -39.54
C PRO A 72 13.12 10.92 -38.63
N GLU A 73 13.65 11.63 -37.62
CA GLU A 73 14.66 11.09 -36.69
C GLU A 73 14.04 10.30 -35.53
N VAL A 74 12.72 10.36 -35.35
CA VAL A 74 12.01 9.65 -34.28
C VAL A 74 11.47 8.34 -34.82
N ASP A 75 11.71 7.26 -34.09
CA ASP A 75 11.01 5.99 -34.31
C ASP A 75 9.57 6.11 -33.78
N TRP A 76 8.67 6.53 -34.67
CA TRP A 76 7.27 6.74 -34.32
C TRP A 76 6.50 5.45 -34.03
N ASP A 77 6.94 4.31 -34.58
CA ASP A 77 6.32 3.02 -34.30
C ASP A 77 6.59 2.63 -32.84
N GLU A 78 7.84 2.77 -32.38
CA GLU A 78 8.18 2.53 -30.99
C GLU A 78 7.57 3.55 -30.04
N PHE A 79 7.61 4.84 -30.39
CA PHE A 79 6.96 5.89 -29.59
C PHE A 79 5.47 5.62 -29.35
N ASN A 80 4.74 5.15 -30.38
CA ASN A 80 3.32 4.83 -30.26
C ASN A 80 3.07 3.58 -29.41
N ARG A 81 3.97 2.59 -29.45
CA ARG A 81 3.93 1.41 -28.58
C ARG A 81 4.21 1.76 -27.12
N ASP A 82 5.18 2.63 -26.88
CA ASP A 82 5.51 3.15 -25.54
C ASP A 82 4.34 3.95 -24.96
N HIS A 83 3.73 4.83 -25.76
CA HIS A 83 2.57 5.60 -25.34
C HIS A 83 1.40 4.69 -24.93
N THR A 84 1.12 3.67 -25.76
CA THR A 84 0.09 2.67 -25.47
C THR A 84 0.40 1.88 -24.21
N SER A 85 1.65 1.42 -24.06
CA SER A 85 2.11 0.67 -22.88
C SER A 85 1.97 1.48 -21.60
N ARG A 86 2.36 2.76 -21.63
CA ARG A 86 2.20 3.70 -20.51
C ARG A 86 0.73 3.80 -20.07
N ASN A 87 -0.19 3.97 -21.01
CA ASN A 87 -1.62 4.13 -20.69
C ASN A 87 -2.22 2.84 -20.10
N ASN A 88 -1.82 1.68 -20.62
CA ASN A 88 -2.24 0.39 -20.08
C ASN A 88 -1.73 0.19 -18.64
N MET A 89 -0.47 0.52 -18.38
CA MET A 89 0.12 0.45 -17.03
C MET A 89 -0.57 1.40 -16.07
N GLU A 90 -0.83 2.65 -16.46
CA GLU A 90 -1.53 3.64 -15.63
C GLU A 90 -2.93 3.15 -15.23
N MET A 91 -3.68 2.56 -16.17
CA MET A 91 -5.00 1.99 -15.89
C MET A 91 -4.93 0.84 -14.88
N MET A 92 -3.94 -0.04 -15.01
CA MET A 92 -3.72 -1.14 -14.06
C MET A 92 -3.35 -0.63 -12.68
N ILE A 93 -2.42 0.34 -12.60
CA ILE A 93 -2.00 0.99 -11.35
C ILE A 93 -3.21 1.57 -10.62
N SER A 94 -4.03 2.37 -11.31
CA SER A 94 -5.21 3.01 -10.71
C SER A 94 -6.19 1.98 -10.11
N ARG A 95 -6.43 0.87 -10.80
CA ARG A 95 -7.29 -0.22 -10.30
C ARG A 95 -6.69 -0.90 -9.07
N LEU A 96 -5.38 -1.15 -9.07
CA LEU A 96 -4.68 -1.76 -7.94
C LEU A 96 -4.67 -0.85 -6.72
N GLU A 97 -4.42 0.45 -6.90
CA GLU A 97 -4.47 1.45 -5.82
C GLU A 97 -5.86 1.53 -5.16
N SER A 98 -6.93 1.43 -5.95
CA SER A 98 -8.29 1.34 -5.43
C SER A 98 -8.50 0.09 -4.56
N ILE A 99 -8.00 -1.06 -4.99
CA ILE A 99 -8.04 -2.32 -4.21
C ILE A 99 -7.22 -2.19 -2.92
N ILE A 100 -5.99 -1.68 -3.01
CA ILE A 100 -5.11 -1.44 -1.87
C ILE A 100 -5.80 -0.53 -0.85
N THR A 101 -6.44 0.54 -1.31
CA THR A 101 -7.16 1.49 -0.45
C THR A 101 -8.31 0.80 0.30
N ARG A 102 -9.11 -0.03 -0.39
CA ARG A 102 -10.17 -0.83 0.25
C ARG A 102 -9.63 -1.79 1.31
N LEU A 103 -8.54 -2.50 1.00
CA LEU A 103 -7.89 -3.41 1.94
C LEU A 103 -7.35 -2.68 3.18
N LYS A 104 -6.65 -1.56 2.97
CA LYS A 104 -6.13 -0.71 4.06
C LYS A 104 -7.25 -0.20 4.96
N ASN A 105 -8.33 0.34 4.39
CA ASN A 105 -9.46 0.84 5.16
C ASN A 105 -10.13 -0.28 5.97
N SER A 106 -10.40 -1.43 5.35
CA SER A 106 -10.99 -2.58 6.04
C SER A 106 -10.09 -3.07 7.18
N LYS A 107 -8.78 -3.15 6.96
CA LYS A 107 -7.79 -3.55 7.97
C LYS A 107 -7.75 -2.56 9.13
N THR A 108 -7.69 -1.25 8.85
CA THR A 108 -7.67 -0.21 9.89
C THR A 108 -8.88 -0.31 10.83
N LEU A 109 -10.07 -0.60 10.29
CA LEU A 109 -11.27 -0.80 11.10
C LEU A 109 -11.16 -2.06 11.98
N HIS A 110 -10.74 -3.19 11.40
CA HIS A 110 -10.51 -4.44 12.15
C HIS A 110 -9.43 -4.28 13.23
N ASP A 111 -8.34 -3.55 12.94
CA ASP A 111 -7.27 -3.26 13.90
C ASP A 111 -7.81 -2.45 15.09
N TYR A 112 -8.65 -1.45 14.81
CA TYR A 112 -9.28 -0.65 15.85
C TYR A 112 -10.20 -1.49 16.74
N ASP A 113 -11.05 -2.31 16.14
CA ASP A 113 -11.98 -3.19 16.87
C ASP A 113 -11.24 -4.22 17.72
N ASN A 114 -10.17 -4.82 17.18
CA ASN A 114 -9.28 -5.72 17.92
C ASN A 114 -8.61 -5.00 19.09
N TYR A 115 -8.13 -3.78 18.88
CA TYR A 115 -7.51 -3.00 19.94
C TYR A 115 -8.50 -2.64 21.05
N GLN A 116 -9.72 -2.20 20.73
CA GLN A 116 -10.75 -1.95 21.76
C GLN A 116 -11.06 -3.22 22.57
N SER A 117 -11.18 -4.37 21.90
CA SER A 117 -11.41 -5.65 22.57
C SER A 117 -10.24 -6.06 23.48
N ALA A 118 -9.00 -5.85 23.02
CA ALA A 118 -7.80 -6.10 23.82
C ALA A 118 -7.73 -5.20 25.07
N LEU A 119 -8.15 -3.93 24.97
CA LEU A 119 -8.22 -3.03 26.13
C LEU A 119 -9.25 -3.50 27.17
N VAL A 120 -10.38 -4.04 26.73
CA VAL A 120 -11.38 -4.63 27.64
C VAL A 120 -10.79 -5.85 28.35
N ASP A 121 -10.12 -6.74 27.63
CA ASP A 121 -9.47 -7.91 28.22
C ASP A 121 -8.33 -7.52 29.18
N TYR A 122 -7.55 -6.49 28.85
CA TYR A 122 -6.52 -5.96 29.74
C TYR A 122 -7.11 -5.38 31.04
N SER A 123 -8.25 -4.68 30.94
CA SER A 123 -8.97 -4.15 32.09
C SER A 123 -9.50 -5.27 33.00
N TYR A 124 -10.08 -6.32 32.40
CA TYR A 124 -10.50 -7.53 33.11
C TYR A 124 -9.32 -8.24 33.79
N THR A 125 -8.19 -8.35 33.07
CA THR A 125 -6.96 -8.96 33.58
C THR A 125 -6.44 -8.20 34.81
N THR A 126 -6.43 -6.87 34.76
CA THR A 126 -6.01 -6.01 35.87
C THR A 126 -6.92 -6.20 37.09
N TYR A 127 -8.23 -6.25 36.90
CA TYR A 127 -9.20 -6.52 37.97
C TYR A 127 -8.94 -7.88 38.63
N LYS A 128 -8.77 -8.94 37.83
CA LYS A 128 -8.59 -10.31 38.34
C LYS A 128 -7.24 -10.51 39.04
N ALA A 129 -6.18 -9.87 38.56
CA ALA A 129 -4.88 -9.86 39.22
C ALA A 129 -4.97 -9.27 40.64
N GLY A 130 -5.78 -8.21 40.84
CA GLY A 130 -6.04 -7.63 42.16
C GLY A 130 -6.89 -8.48 43.11
N THR A 131 -7.52 -9.56 42.62
CA THR A 131 -8.34 -10.50 43.41
C THR A 131 -7.63 -11.83 43.70
N SER A 132 -6.32 -11.92 43.46
CA SER A 132 -5.49 -13.12 43.64
C SER A 132 -5.98 -14.35 42.86
N ALA A 133 -6.63 -14.12 41.71
CA ALA A 133 -7.04 -15.21 40.82
C ALA A 133 -5.79 -15.83 40.13
N PRO A 134 -5.59 -17.16 40.19
CA PRO A 134 -4.40 -17.80 39.61
C PRO A 134 -4.17 -17.44 38.14
N GLY A 135 -2.92 -17.17 37.77
CA GLY A 135 -2.48 -16.88 36.39
C GLY A 135 -2.72 -15.46 35.89
N PHE A 136 -3.56 -14.65 36.55
CA PHE A 136 -3.82 -13.27 36.11
C PHE A 136 -2.69 -12.29 36.44
N GLU A 137 -1.90 -12.55 37.49
CA GLU A 137 -0.73 -11.73 37.81
C GLU A 137 0.33 -11.77 36.71
N ASP A 138 0.60 -12.96 36.16
CA ASP A 138 1.60 -13.13 35.10
C ASP A 138 1.09 -12.55 33.78
N LYS A 139 -0.17 -12.83 33.40
CA LYS A 139 -0.81 -12.17 32.25
C LYS A 139 -0.78 -10.64 32.37
N TYR A 140 -1.04 -10.10 33.56
CA TYR A 140 -0.96 -8.66 33.80
C TYR A 140 0.47 -8.11 33.61
N LYS A 141 1.49 -8.76 34.19
CA LYS A 141 2.90 -8.37 34.01
C LYS A 141 3.29 -8.35 32.54
N ASP A 142 2.88 -9.37 31.80
CA ASP A 142 3.15 -9.50 30.36
C ASP A 142 2.45 -8.40 29.55
N LEU A 143 1.19 -8.09 29.83
CA LEU A 143 0.45 -7.08 29.06
C LEU A 143 0.82 -5.64 29.45
N LYS A 144 1.17 -5.40 30.72
CA LYS A 144 1.49 -4.05 31.22
C LYS A 144 2.68 -3.43 30.50
N GLN A 145 3.64 -4.23 30.04
CA GLN A 145 4.85 -3.72 29.37
C GLN A 145 4.53 -2.86 28.13
N PHE A 146 3.41 -3.11 27.46
CA PHE A 146 2.99 -2.35 26.27
C PHE A 146 2.40 -0.96 26.59
N PHE A 147 2.14 -0.65 27.86
CA PHE A 147 1.59 0.65 28.31
C PHE A 147 2.62 1.52 29.06
N VAL A 148 3.87 1.06 29.17
CA VAL A 148 4.93 1.88 29.76
C VAL A 148 5.18 3.06 28.82
N LYS A 149 4.85 4.28 29.28
CA LYS A 149 5.24 5.50 28.59
C LYS A 149 6.77 5.54 28.53
N ASN A 150 7.33 5.46 27.31
CA ASN A 150 8.70 5.93 27.09
C ASN A 150 8.71 7.44 27.37
N SER A 151 9.12 7.83 28.58
CA SER A 151 9.48 9.20 28.90
C SER A 151 10.85 9.52 28.30
N THR A 152 10.98 9.51 26.97
CA THR A 152 12.15 10.06 26.28
C THR A 152 11.74 10.59 24.91
N SER A 153 11.50 11.91 24.87
CA SER A 153 11.70 12.70 23.66
C SER A 153 13.17 12.63 23.21
N SER A 154 13.35 12.73 21.88
CA SER A 154 14.53 13.15 21.10
C SER A 154 15.81 12.32 21.15
N ALA A 155 16.08 11.57 20.07
CA ALA A 155 17.06 11.95 19.04
C ALA A 155 16.98 10.96 17.84
N PRO A 156 17.10 11.42 16.58
CA PRO A 156 17.28 10.52 15.43
C PRO A 156 18.64 9.81 15.50
N PRO A 157 18.81 8.60 14.95
CA PRO A 157 20.10 7.93 14.93
C PRO A 157 21.08 8.69 14.02
N GLU A 158 22.25 9.05 14.55
CA GLU A 158 23.41 9.45 13.74
C GLU A 158 23.88 8.26 12.90
N GLU A 159 23.92 8.44 11.57
CA GLU A 159 24.64 7.56 10.65
C GLU A 159 26.14 7.57 10.99
N LYS A 160 26.69 6.40 11.29
CA LYS A 160 28.13 6.19 11.29
C LYS A 160 28.61 5.88 9.87
N LYS A 161 29.55 6.71 9.42
CA LYS A 161 30.33 6.67 8.18
C LYS A 161 30.87 5.30 7.80
#